data_AF-A0A397J136-F1
#
_entry.id   AF-A0A397J136-F1
#
_cell.length_a   1.000
_cell.length_b   1.000
_cell.length_c   1.000
_cell.angle_alpha   90.00
_cell.angle_beta   90.00
_cell.angle_gamma   90.00
#
_symmetry.space_group_name_H-M   'P 1'
#
loop_
_entity.id
_entity.type
_entity.pdbx_description
1 polymer ?
#
loop_
_entity_poly.entity_id
_entity_poly.type
_entity_poly.pdbx_seq_one_letter_code
_entity_poly.pdbx_strand_id
1 'polypeptide(L)'
;MSSLYHPYDNHYPQERTQSPKLELSSSSDSIKTKRKRPEGDVPDQALQYATIDVIRSLQAQTPTGIPDNWQYRLDIVQEPMRARMCGFGEKDRRSISPLPFIRLHITENNKPVDIDNFDPGFFTICAILYDYRSNKEASIVVHPPSGTNISNASQQLGMKNLVGNCLVDGKRLKDTEGELGIWFVYQDLSVRTDGVFYLKFELAYIGSLGRINDKGIAPIPVLATATSQPFTVYPPKRFPGMIEPSPLARCFSKQGIKIPARKENKSSKFSPEQES
;
A
#
# COMPACT_ATOMS: atom_id res chain seq x y z
N MET A 1 -13.94 71.31 -42.98
CA MET A 1 -15.12 70.80 -43.70
C MET A 1 -15.22 69.30 -43.44
N SER A 2 -16.45 68.80 -43.23
CA SER A 2 -16.90 67.40 -43.01
C SER A 2 -15.99 66.28 -43.57
N SER A 3 -15.91 65.07 -43.00
CA SER A 3 -17.00 64.08 -42.97
C SER A 3 -16.54 62.73 -42.34
N LEU A 4 -17.39 62.18 -41.46
CA LEU A 4 -17.83 60.77 -41.29
C LEU A 4 -16.93 59.56 -40.87
N TYR A 5 -17.49 58.85 -39.86
CA TYR A 5 -17.69 57.39 -39.64
C TYR A 5 -16.89 56.56 -38.56
N HIS A 6 -17.65 56.18 -37.51
CA HIS A 6 -17.66 54.96 -36.62
C HIS A 6 -16.51 54.67 -35.61
N PRO A 7 -16.82 54.18 -34.38
CA PRO A 7 -17.19 52.76 -34.14
C PRO A 7 -18.21 52.46 -32.99
N TYR A 8 -18.65 51.20 -32.93
CA TYR A 8 -19.43 50.53 -31.86
C TYR A 8 -18.49 49.74 -30.93
N ASP A 9 -18.78 49.72 -29.62
CA ASP A 9 -18.17 48.82 -28.64
C ASP A 9 -19.20 48.30 -27.62
N ASN A 10 -18.92 47.14 -27.03
CA ASN A 10 -19.90 46.17 -26.51
C ASN A 10 -20.04 46.14 -24.97
N HIS A 11 -21.12 45.49 -24.54
CA HIS A 11 -21.82 45.45 -23.25
C HIS A 11 -21.15 44.90 -21.95
N TYR A 12 -21.67 45.41 -20.82
CA TYR A 12 -22.15 44.75 -19.56
C TYR A 12 -23.31 45.64 -19.00
N PRO A 13 -24.17 45.33 -17.97
CA PRO A 13 -24.12 44.32 -16.89
C PRO A 13 -25.50 43.65 -16.44
N GLN A 14 -25.40 42.88 -15.34
CA GLN A 14 -26.34 42.31 -14.33
C GLN A 14 -27.88 42.53 -14.36
N GLU A 15 -28.66 41.50 -13.94
CA GLU A 15 -29.62 41.59 -12.80
C GLU A 15 -30.30 40.25 -12.38
N ARG A 16 -30.98 40.29 -11.22
CA ARG A 16 -31.44 39.25 -10.26
C ARG A 16 -32.96 39.00 -10.41
N THR A 17 -33.51 37.80 -10.15
CA THR A 17 -34.93 37.59 -9.69
C THR A 17 -35.29 36.15 -9.29
N GLN A 18 -36.26 36.00 -8.36
CA GLN A 18 -36.77 34.76 -7.75
C GLN A 18 -38.05 34.21 -8.44
N SER A 19 -38.19 32.87 -8.38
CA SER A 19 -39.30 31.88 -8.42
C SER A 19 -40.74 32.26 -8.86
N PRO A 20 -41.48 31.31 -9.50
CA PRO A 20 -42.56 30.61 -8.76
C PRO A 20 -42.85 29.12 -9.13
N LYS A 21 -43.63 28.47 -8.23
CA LYS A 21 -44.24 27.11 -8.22
C LYS A 21 -45.06 26.73 -9.46
N LEU A 22 -45.16 25.43 -9.76
CA LEU A 22 -46.30 24.82 -10.49
C LEU A 22 -46.57 23.36 -10.06
N GLU A 23 -47.86 23.06 -9.92
CA GLU A 23 -48.48 21.83 -9.40
C GLU A 23 -48.60 20.69 -10.44
N LEU A 24 -48.82 19.48 -9.92
CA LEU A 24 -49.07 18.23 -10.64
C LEU A 24 -50.48 18.16 -11.26
N SER A 25 -50.59 17.50 -12.43
CA SER A 25 -51.80 16.78 -12.83
C SER A 25 -51.48 15.50 -13.62
N SER A 26 -52.45 14.60 -13.66
CA SER A 26 -52.49 13.13 -13.86
C SER A 26 -52.17 12.64 -15.30
N SER A 27 -52.04 11.35 -15.67
CA SER A 27 -52.63 10.07 -15.28
C SER A 27 -51.84 8.90 -15.93
N SER A 28 -51.91 7.67 -15.37
CA SER A 28 -52.29 6.41 -16.06
C SER A 28 -51.73 5.14 -15.39
N ASP A 29 -52.58 4.12 -15.41
CA ASP A 29 -52.55 2.86 -14.67
C ASP A 29 -51.36 1.92 -14.94
N SER A 30 -50.93 1.19 -13.91
CA SER A 30 -50.65 -0.24 -14.04
C SER A 30 -50.56 -0.93 -12.67
N ILE A 31 -51.47 -1.89 -12.49
CA ILE A 31 -51.55 -2.80 -11.35
C ILE A 31 -50.26 -3.65 -11.30
N LYS A 32 -49.46 -3.48 -10.24
CA LYS A 32 -48.46 -4.47 -9.80
C LYS A 32 -48.77 -4.89 -8.37
N THR A 33 -49.25 -6.12 -8.24
CA THR A 33 -49.49 -6.86 -7.01
C THR A 33 -48.31 -6.73 -6.03
N LYS A 34 -48.55 -6.11 -4.87
CA LYS A 34 -47.63 -6.09 -3.72
C LYS A 34 -47.46 -7.52 -3.19
N ARG A 35 -46.31 -8.15 -3.46
CA ARG A 35 -45.81 -9.23 -2.61
C ARG A 35 -45.29 -8.59 -1.32
N LYS A 36 -46.01 -8.74 -0.19
CA LYS A 36 -45.47 -8.40 1.13
C LYS A 36 -44.22 -9.26 1.36
N ARG A 37 -43.06 -8.63 1.59
CA ARG A 37 -41.89 -9.32 2.13
C ARG A 37 -42.25 -9.84 3.53
N PRO A 38 -41.77 -11.03 3.93
CA PRO A 38 -41.87 -11.45 5.33
C PRO A 38 -41.18 -10.39 6.20
N GLU A 39 -41.87 -9.91 7.22
CA GLU A 39 -41.26 -9.17 8.34
C GLU A 39 -40.40 -10.16 9.13
N GLY A 40 -39.21 -10.43 8.62
CA GLY A 40 -38.12 -10.96 9.42
C GLY A 40 -37.36 -9.78 10.01
N ASP A 41 -37.08 -9.82 11.31
CA ASP A 41 -36.21 -8.85 11.99
C ASP A 41 -34.99 -8.55 11.13
N VAL A 42 -34.97 -7.34 10.55
CA VAL A 42 -33.75 -6.82 9.92
C VAL A 42 -32.80 -6.62 11.10
N PRO A 43 -31.65 -7.32 11.16
CA PRO A 43 -30.70 -7.06 12.23
C PRO A 43 -30.35 -5.58 12.16
N ASP A 44 -30.63 -4.85 13.24
CA ASP A 44 -30.32 -3.43 13.32
C ASP A 44 -28.81 -3.27 13.09
N GLN A 45 -28.44 -2.79 11.91
CA GLN A 45 -27.05 -2.54 11.55
C GLN A 45 -26.38 -1.61 12.56
N ALA A 46 -27.15 -0.77 13.27
CA ALA A 46 -26.63 0.07 14.33
C ALA A 46 -26.04 -0.72 15.50
N LEU A 47 -26.56 -1.92 15.81
CA LEU A 47 -26.04 -2.79 16.86
C LEU A 47 -24.71 -3.48 16.49
N GLN A 48 -24.30 -3.41 15.22
CA GLN A 48 -22.98 -3.89 14.78
C GLN A 48 -21.87 -2.84 14.93
N TYR A 49 -22.22 -1.57 15.16
CA TYR A 49 -21.23 -0.51 15.34
C TYR A 49 -20.99 -0.27 16.84
N ALA A 50 -19.75 -0.45 17.29
CA ALA A 50 -19.36 0.08 18.59
C ALA A 50 -19.47 1.61 18.55
N THR A 51 -20.23 2.19 19.48
CA THR A 51 -20.32 3.66 19.59
C THR A 51 -18.95 4.22 19.97
N ILE A 52 -18.70 5.49 19.62
CA ILE A 52 -17.46 6.19 19.95
C ILE A 52 -17.14 6.12 21.46
N ASP A 53 -18.17 6.07 22.31
CA ASP A 53 -18.02 6.00 23.76
C ASP A 53 -17.60 4.60 24.26
N VAL A 54 -18.05 3.52 23.60
CA VAL A 54 -17.55 2.15 23.83
C VAL A 54 -16.09 2.01 23.38
N ILE A 55 -15.71 2.67 22.29
CA ILE A 55 -14.32 2.72 21.83
C ILE A 55 -13.44 3.50 22.83
N ARG A 56 -13.92 4.62 23.40
CA ARG A 56 -13.16 5.40 24.40
C ARG A 56 -12.96 4.66 25.73
N SER A 57 -13.92 3.88 26.21
CA SER A 57 -13.77 3.10 27.44
C SER A 57 -12.75 1.96 27.29
N LEU A 58 -12.62 1.38 26.08
CA LEU A 58 -11.60 0.38 25.75
C LEU A 58 -10.19 1.01 25.58
N GLN A 59 -10.10 2.20 25.00
CA GLN A 59 -8.85 2.97 24.86
C GLN A 59 -8.25 3.46 26.21
N ALA A 60 -9.01 3.37 27.30
CA ALA A 60 -8.60 3.87 28.61
C ALA A 60 -7.55 3.00 29.32
N GLN A 61 -7.14 1.87 28.75
CA GLN A 61 -6.22 0.94 29.42
C GLN A 61 -4.74 1.32 29.23
N THR A 62 -4.33 1.95 28.12
CA THR A 62 -2.98 2.55 27.96
C THR A 62 -2.98 3.81 27.07
N PRO A 63 -2.02 4.74 27.25
CA PRO A 63 -1.87 5.91 26.39
C PRO A 63 -1.71 5.56 24.90
N THR A 64 -1.05 4.46 24.57
CA THR A 64 -0.73 4.05 23.19
C THR A 64 -1.75 3.10 22.56
N GLY A 65 -2.70 2.56 23.35
CA GLY A 65 -3.60 1.49 22.91
C GLY A 65 -2.97 0.11 22.83
N ILE A 66 -1.68 -0.03 23.19
CA ILE A 66 -0.94 -1.28 23.38
C ILE A 66 -0.43 -1.37 24.83
N PRO A 67 -0.31 -2.57 25.42
CA PRO A 67 0.32 -2.74 26.74
C PRO A 67 1.80 -2.34 26.76
N ASP A 68 2.22 -1.61 27.81
CA ASP A 68 3.58 -1.06 27.93
C ASP A 68 4.67 -2.14 28.14
N ASN A 69 4.29 -3.35 28.54
CA ASN A 69 5.17 -4.48 28.81
C ASN A 69 5.35 -5.42 27.60
N TRP A 70 4.78 -5.08 26.45
CA TRP A 70 4.99 -5.83 25.21
C TRP A 70 6.36 -5.51 24.60
N GLN A 71 7.02 -6.57 24.15
CA GLN A 71 8.29 -6.51 23.43
C GLN A 71 8.09 -7.02 22.00
N TYR A 72 8.73 -6.37 21.05
CA TYR A 72 8.52 -6.58 19.62
C TYR A 72 9.81 -7.03 18.94
N ARG A 73 9.70 -8.04 18.07
CA ARG A 73 10.80 -8.49 17.21
C ARG A 73 10.28 -8.75 15.80
N LEU A 74 11.02 -8.27 14.81
CA LEU A 74 10.75 -8.50 13.40
C LEU A 74 11.73 -9.52 12.84
N ASP A 75 11.21 -10.58 12.25
CA ASP A 75 12.00 -11.60 11.54
C ASP A 75 11.73 -11.50 10.04
N ILE A 76 12.78 -11.24 9.25
CA ILE A 76 12.69 -11.23 7.79
C ILE A 76 12.81 -12.68 7.31
N VAL A 77 11.66 -13.33 7.10
CA VAL A 77 11.60 -14.75 6.76
C VAL A 77 11.87 -15.00 5.26
N GLN A 78 11.52 -14.04 4.41
CA GLN A 78 11.90 -14.06 2.99
C GLN A 78 12.64 -12.78 2.64
N GLU A 79 13.92 -12.91 2.35
CA GLU A 79 14.84 -11.81 2.02
C GLU A 79 14.68 -11.34 0.58
N PRO A 80 14.75 -10.03 0.28
CA PRO A 80 14.95 -9.55 -1.08
C PRO A 80 16.31 -9.99 -1.60
N MET A 81 16.39 -10.36 -2.88
CA MET A 81 17.66 -10.81 -3.48
C MET A 81 18.06 -9.98 -4.70
N ARG A 82 17.08 -9.60 -5.53
CA ARG A 82 17.32 -8.83 -6.75
C ARG A 82 16.11 -8.02 -7.18
N ALA A 83 16.36 -6.96 -7.94
CA ALA A 83 15.31 -6.24 -8.63
C ALA A 83 15.79 -5.75 -9.99
N ARG A 84 14.86 -5.33 -10.84
CA ARG A 84 15.17 -4.56 -12.04
C ARG A 84 14.88 -3.10 -11.73
N MET A 85 15.80 -2.21 -12.05
CA MET A 85 15.55 -0.78 -11.90
C MET A 85 14.31 -0.38 -12.75
N CYS A 86 13.38 0.38 -12.18
CA CYS A 86 12.19 0.83 -12.90
C CYS A 86 12.41 2.18 -13.63
N GLY A 87 13.54 2.84 -13.36
CA GLY A 87 13.82 4.17 -13.91
C GLY A 87 12.79 5.21 -13.47
N PHE A 88 12.55 6.19 -14.32
CA PHE A 88 11.77 7.38 -13.98
C PHE A 88 10.36 7.38 -14.58
N GLY A 89 10.04 6.42 -15.45
CA GLY A 89 8.68 6.16 -15.93
C GLY A 89 7.96 5.06 -15.15
N GLU A 90 6.65 4.91 -15.37
CA GLU A 90 5.82 3.92 -14.65
C GLU A 90 5.56 2.61 -15.41
N LYS A 91 5.83 2.57 -16.72
CA LYS A 91 5.32 1.51 -17.62
C LYS A 91 5.97 0.12 -17.48
N ASP A 92 7.17 -0.01 -16.91
CA ASP A 92 7.89 -1.29 -16.77
C ASP A 92 8.40 -1.52 -15.34
N ARG A 93 7.55 -1.15 -14.36
CA ARG A 93 7.82 -1.39 -12.94
C ARG A 93 7.74 -2.88 -12.62
N ARG A 94 8.74 -3.38 -11.89
CA ARG A 94 8.80 -4.77 -11.43
C ARG A 94 9.19 -4.80 -9.96
N SER A 95 8.40 -5.52 -9.17
CA SER A 95 8.68 -5.68 -7.76
C SER A 95 10.06 -6.32 -7.51
N ILE A 96 10.66 -6.02 -6.36
CA ILE A 96 11.80 -6.72 -5.81
C ILE A 96 11.47 -8.22 -5.72
N SER A 97 12.46 -9.06 -5.98
CA SER A 97 12.30 -10.51 -6.09
C SER A 97 13.38 -11.24 -5.28
N PRO A 98 13.01 -12.22 -4.42
CA PRO A 98 11.64 -12.53 -4.05
C PRO A 98 11.02 -11.39 -3.19
N LEU A 99 9.70 -11.43 -2.98
CA LEU A 99 8.98 -10.41 -2.23
C LEU A 99 9.38 -10.46 -0.74
N PRO A 100 9.68 -9.34 -0.07
CA PRO A 100 9.97 -9.37 1.37
C PRO A 100 8.77 -9.83 2.20
N PHE A 101 8.96 -10.86 3.03
CA PHE A 101 7.97 -11.31 4.02
C PHE A 101 8.57 -11.19 5.41
N ILE A 102 7.87 -10.46 6.28
CA ILE A 102 8.33 -10.18 7.65
C ILE A 102 7.30 -10.76 8.62
N ARG A 103 7.77 -11.48 9.64
CA ARG A 103 6.96 -11.98 10.76
C ARG A 103 7.18 -11.10 11.98
N LEU A 104 6.10 -10.70 12.63
CA LEU A 104 6.14 -10.02 13.93
C LEU A 104 5.98 -11.03 15.05
N HIS A 105 6.88 -10.95 16.02
CA HIS A 105 6.80 -11.63 17.30
C HIS A 105 6.52 -10.59 18.38
N ILE A 106 5.53 -10.87 19.21
CA ILE A 106 5.19 -10.06 20.38
C ILE A 106 5.29 -10.95 21.61
N THR A 107 6.01 -10.49 22.62
CA THR A 107 6.13 -11.18 23.89
C THR A 107 5.76 -10.28 25.06
N GLU A 108 5.07 -10.83 26.04
CA GLU A 108 4.78 -10.21 27.33
C GLU A 108 5.48 -11.03 28.41
N ASN A 109 6.36 -10.41 29.20
CA ASN A 109 7.14 -11.12 30.24
C ASN A 109 7.85 -12.39 29.70
N ASN A 110 8.46 -12.30 28.52
CA ASN A 110 9.12 -13.39 27.79
C ASN A 110 8.20 -14.54 27.32
N LYS A 111 6.88 -14.36 27.34
CA LYS A 111 5.92 -15.34 26.80
C LYS A 111 5.25 -14.79 25.54
N PRO A 112 5.03 -15.62 24.50
CA PRO A 112 4.30 -15.18 23.31
C PRO A 112 2.91 -14.65 23.67
N VAL A 113 2.56 -13.49 23.13
CA VAL A 113 1.19 -12.97 23.22
C VAL A 113 0.31 -13.75 22.25
N ASP A 114 -0.90 -14.07 22.70
CA ASP A 114 -1.91 -14.68 21.84
C ASP A 114 -2.45 -13.65 20.83
N ILE A 115 -2.18 -13.92 19.55
CA ILE A 115 -2.48 -13.03 18.42
C ILE A 115 -3.96 -12.98 18.06
N ASP A 116 -4.80 -13.85 18.63
CA ASP A 116 -6.25 -13.81 18.41
C ASP A 116 -6.93 -12.70 19.24
N ASN A 117 -6.26 -12.20 20.29
CA ASN A 117 -6.83 -11.21 21.23
C ASN A 117 -6.83 -9.76 20.73
N PHE A 118 -6.21 -9.45 19.60
CA PHE A 118 -6.15 -8.08 19.07
C PHE A 118 -6.05 -8.04 17.55
N ASP A 119 -6.58 -7.00 16.91
CA ASP A 119 -6.44 -6.83 15.46
C ASP A 119 -4.99 -6.41 15.09
N PRO A 120 -4.25 -7.24 14.32
CA PRO A 120 -2.90 -6.88 13.90
C PRO A 120 -2.86 -5.81 12.81
N GLY A 121 -4.00 -5.42 12.22
CA GLY A 121 -4.07 -4.44 11.13
C GLY A 121 -3.62 -3.03 11.53
N PHE A 122 -3.48 -2.75 12.83
CA PHE A 122 -2.93 -1.48 13.31
C PHE A 122 -1.41 -1.49 13.51
N PHE A 123 -0.77 -2.65 13.41
CA PHE A 123 0.67 -2.70 13.24
C PHE A 123 0.99 -2.46 11.77
N THR A 124 1.87 -1.49 11.51
CA THR A 124 2.31 -1.12 10.17
C THR A 124 3.83 -1.13 10.12
N ILE A 125 4.41 -1.67 9.05
CA ILE A 125 5.84 -1.57 8.77
C ILE A 125 6.08 -0.59 7.63
N CYS A 126 6.97 0.37 7.85
CA CYS A 126 7.54 1.21 6.80
C CYS A 126 8.86 0.59 6.29
N ALA A 127 8.99 0.42 4.97
CA ALA A 127 10.24 0.04 4.33
C ALA A 127 11.00 1.29 3.86
N ILE A 128 12.27 1.36 4.24
CA ILE A 128 13.20 2.46 3.91
C ILE A 128 14.39 1.86 3.16
N LEU A 129 14.77 2.48 2.05
CA LEU A 129 15.87 2.01 1.21
C LEU A 129 17.19 2.67 1.62
N TYR A 130 18.23 1.88 1.77
CA TYR A 130 19.58 2.34 2.06
C TYR A 130 20.56 1.87 1.00
N ASP A 131 21.50 2.73 0.63
CA ASP A 131 22.65 2.34 -0.19
C ASP A 131 23.61 1.51 0.67
N TYR A 132 23.99 0.32 0.17
CA TYR A 132 24.80 -0.62 0.92
C TYR A 132 26.22 -0.13 1.16
N ARG A 133 26.81 0.61 0.21
CA ARG A 133 28.22 1.02 0.29
C ARG A 133 28.43 2.20 1.23
N SER A 134 27.56 3.20 1.14
CA SER A 134 27.64 4.43 1.93
C SER A 134 26.90 4.33 3.27
N ASN A 135 26.05 3.31 3.45
CA ASN A 135 25.20 3.14 4.63
C ASN A 135 24.30 4.38 4.88
N LYS A 136 23.90 5.05 3.79
CA LYS A 136 23.03 6.23 3.82
C LYS A 136 21.67 5.90 3.21
N GLU A 137 20.65 6.57 3.72
CA GLU A 137 19.31 6.48 3.16
C GLU A 137 19.32 6.92 1.69
N ALA A 138 18.86 6.04 0.81
CA ALA A 138 18.81 6.23 -0.63
C ALA A 138 17.40 6.62 -1.08
N SER A 139 16.66 7.37 -0.26
CA SER A 139 15.24 7.64 -0.44
C SER A 139 14.92 8.57 -1.59
N ILE A 140 15.80 9.53 -1.92
CA ILE A 140 15.55 10.54 -2.94
C ILE A 140 16.60 10.43 -4.05
N VAL A 141 16.13 10.42 -5.30
CA VAL A 141 16.95 10.46 -6.50
C VAL A 141 16.54 11.62 -7.39
N VAL A 142 17.51 12.17 -8.12
CA VAL A 142 17.29 13.26 -9.06
C VAL A 142 17.37 12.71 -10.47
N HIS A 143 16.38 13.04 -11.30
CA HIS A 143 16.40 12.67 -12.71
C HIS A 143 17.45 13.51 -13.45
N PRO A 144 18.46 12.91 -14.09
CA PRO A 144 19.40 13.67 -14.92
C PRO A 144 18.65 14.33 -16.09
N PRO A 145 18.97 15.57 -16.47
CA PRO A 145 18.30 16.22 -17.58
C PRO A 145 18.58 15.47 -18.90
N SER A 146 17.53 14.95 -19.51
CA SER A 146 17.59 14.30 -20.83
C SER A 146 17.75 15.34 -21.94
N GLY A 147 18.97 15.81 -22.21
CA GLY A 147 19.35 16.49 -23.47
C GLY A 147 18.78 17.91 -23.74
N THR A 148 19.70 18.87 -23.93
CA THR A 148 19.59 20.16 -24.65
C THR A 148 18.25 20.90 -24.64
N ASN A 149 17.87 21.51 -23.52
CA ASN A 149 17.17 22.80 -23.49
C ASN A 149 17.35 23.43 -22.10
N ILE A 150 18.48 24.11 -21.92
CA ILE A 150 18.85 24.84 -20.71
C ILE A 150 18.15 26.21 -20.74
N SER A 151 16.84 26.21 -20.60
CA SER A 151 16.08 27.46 -20.38
C SER A 151 15.10 27.37 -19.22
N ASN A 152 14.81 26.17 -18.70
CA ASN A 152 13.98 25.98 -17.50
C ASN A 152 14.75 25.13 -16.48
N ALA A 153 15.82 25.69 -15.90
CA ALA A 153 16.61 25.07 -14.83
C ALA A 153 15.92 25.10 -13.45
N SER A 154 14.67 25.56 -13.38
CA SER A 154 13.88 25.59 -12.17
C SER A 154 13.11 24.27 -12.01
N GLN A 155 13.50 23.51 -10.98
CA GLN A 155 12.85 22.28 -10.45
C GLN A 155 13.31 20.96 -11.08
N GLN A 156 14.58 20.61 -10.86
CA GLN A 156 14.96 19.20 -10.70
C GLN A 156 14.26 18.67 -9.43
N LEU A 157 13.01 18.22 -9.56
CA LEU A 157 12.25 17.69 -8.43
C LEU A 157 12.82 16.33 -8.04
N GLY A 158 13.33 16.23 -6.81
CA GLY A 158 13.74 14.96 -6.22
C GLY A 158 12.55 14.00 -6.15
N MET A 159 12.75 12.74 -6.52
CA MET A 159 11.71 11.71 -6.53
C MET A 159 12.09 10.58 -5.57
N LYS A 160 11.08 9.93 -4.98
CA LYS A 160 11.31 8.73 -4.16
C LYS A 160 11.96 7.62 -5.00
N ASN A 161 13.05 7.05 -4.51
CA ASN A 161 13.77 5.95 -5.15
C ASN A 161 13.08 4.60 -4.94
N LEU A 162 12.68 4.31 -3.69
CA LEU A 162 11.80 3.19 -3.37
C LEU A 162 10.36 3.60 -3.72
N VAL A 163 9.72 2.82 -4.57
CA VAL A 163 8.38 3.11 -5.10
C VAL A 163 7.46 1.90 -4.96
N GLY A 164 6.16 2.16 -5.06
CA GLY A 164 5.11 1.19 -4.78
C GLY A 164 4.58 1.36 -3.36
N ASN A 165 4.17 0.25 -2.75
CA ASN A 165 3.61 0.24 -1.41
C ASN A 165 4.71 0.03 -0.34
N CYS A 166 5.26 1.12 0.17
CA CYS A 166 6.30 1.10 1.22
C CYS A 166 5.73 0.90 2.63
N LEU A 167 4.42 1.05 2.83
CA LEU A 167 3.75 0.80 4.10
C LEU A 167 2.84 -0.42 3.98
N VAL A 168 2.98 -1.36 4.89
CA VAL A 168 2.14 -2.57 4.90
C VAL A 168 1.64 -2.84 6.30
N ASP A 169 0.38 -3.24 6.39
CA ASP A 169 -0.27 -3.57 7.65
C ASP A 169 -0.16 -5.06 7.96
N GLY A 170 -0.20 -5.38 9.26
CA GLY A 170 -0.15 -6.75 9.75
C GLY A 170 -1.35 -7.57 9.31
N LYS A 171 -1.10 -8.81 8.89
CA LYS A 171 -2.13 -9.79 8.51
C LYS A 171 -1.94 -11.08 9.28
N ARG A 172 -3.03 -11.69 9.73
CA ARG A 172 -3.00 -13.06 10.24
C ARG A 172 -2.90 -14.03 9.06
N LEU A 173 -1.80 -14.76 8.96
CA LEU A 173 -1.58 -15.78 7.93
C LEU A 173 -0.92 -17.01 8.58
N LYS A 174 -1.27 -18.18 8.06
CA LYS A 174 -0.59 -19.45 8.36
C LYS A 174 0.62 -19.61 7.45
N ASP A 175 1.74 -20.04 7.99
CA ASP A 175 2.92 -20.37 7.19
C ASP A 175 2.80 -21.75 6.53
N THR A 176 3.91 -22.27 6.00
CA THR A 176 3.94 -23.58 5.33
C THR A 176 3.75 -24.76 6.29
N GLU A 177 3.95 -24.55 7.59
CA GLU A 177 3.79 -25.56 8.63
C GLU A 177 2.37 -25.50 9.24
N GLY A 178 1.58 -24.49 8.83
CA GLY A 178 0.22 -24.27 9.35
C GLY A 178 0.18 -23.35 10.57
N GLU A 179 1.34 -22.85 11.01
CA GLU A 179 1.46 -22.00 12.19
C GLU A 179 0.97 -20.59 11.90
N LEU A 180 0.01 -20.13 12.70
CA LEU A 180 -0.55 -18.79 12.57
C LEU A 180 0.47 -17.75 13.07
N GLY A 181 0.58 -16.64 12.33
CA GLY A 181 1.44 -15.53 12.72
C GLY A 181 0.92 -14.20 12.21
N ILE A 182 1.55 -13.12 12.67
CA ILE A 182 1.35 -11.77 12.15
C ILE A 182 2.41 -11.51 11.09
N TRP A 183 1.95 -11.30 9.86
CA TRP A 183 2.79 -11.21 8.68
C TRP A 183 2.60 -9.88 7.95
N PHE A 184 3.71 -9.37 7.44
CA PHE A 184 3.79 -8.19 6.59
C PHE A 184 4.33 -8.63 5.24
N VAL A 185 3.54 -8.42 4.19
CA VAL A 185 3.82 -8.95 2.86
C VAL A 185 3.94 -7.81 1.85
N TYR A 186 5.17 -7.53 1.42
CA TYR A 186 5.44 -6.50 0.42
C TYR A 186 5.22 -7.04 -1.00
N GLN A 187 4.04 -6.77 -1.57
CA GLN A 187 3.68 -7.21 -2.94
C GLN A 187 4.22 -6.29 -4.05
N ASP A 188 4.51 -5.04 -3.70
CA ASP A 188 4.79 -3.97 -4.65
C ASP A 188 5.86 -3.02 -4.10
N LEU A 189 7.11 -3.48 -4.08
CA LEU A 189 8.27 -2.63 -3.84
C LEU A 189 9.15 -2.64 -5.06
N SER A 190 9.51 -1.50 -5.63
CA SER A 190 10.45 -1.39 -6.75
C SER A 190 11.46 -0.28 -6.48
N VAL A 191 12.60 -0.29 -7.18
CA VAL A 191 13.67 0.71 -7.02
C VAL A 191 13.92 1.40 -8.35
N ARG A 192 14.06 2.73 -8.35
CA ARG A 192 14.25 3.51 -9.59
C ARG A 192 15.65 3.36 -10.17
N THR A 193 16.67 3.37 -9.32
CA THR A 193 18.09 3.33 -9.72
C THR A 193 18.68 1.94 -9.56
N ASP A 194 19.67 1.60 -10.39
CA ASP A 194 20.49 0.42 -10.15
C ASP A 194 21.50 0.67 -9.02
N GLY A 195 22.01 -0.42 -8.44
CA GLY A 195 22.92 -0.37 -7.30
C GLY A 195 22.79 -1.58 -6.37
N VAL A 196 23.48 -1.53 -5.25
CA VAL A 196 23.37 -2.52 -4.17
C VAL A 196 22.77 -1.81 -2.96
N PHE A 197 21.63 -2.31 -2.50
CA PHE A 197 20.85 -1.69 -1.45
C PHE A 197 20.49 -2.69 -0.36
N TYR A 198 20.02 -2.21 0.77
CA TYR A 198 19.29 -3.01 1.74
C TYR A 198 18.03 -2.25 2.19
N LEU A 199 17.04 -2.98 2.71
CA LEU A 199 15.82 -2.41 3.27
C LEU A 199 15.91 -2.39 4.79
N LYS A 200 15.60 -1.25 5.40
CA LYS A 200 15.28 -1.15 6.82
C LYS A 200 13.77 -1.13 7.00
N PHE A 201 13.26 -2.01 7.84
CA PHE A 201 11.86 -2.14 8.19
C PHE A 201 11.64 -1.54 9.57
N GLU A 202 10.73 -0.58 9.69
CA GLU A 202 10.41 0.08 10.96
C GLU A 202 8.96 -0.18 11.32
N LEU A 203 8.73 -0.87 12.44
CA LEU A 203 7.41 -1.19 12.97
C LEU A 203 6.86 0.00 13.76
N ALA A 204 5.62 0.36 13.48
CA ALA A 204 4.84 1.29 14.27
C ALA A 204 3.48 0.67 14.60
N TYR A 205 2.89 1.12 15.70
CA TYR A 205 1.49 0.87 16.03
C TYR A 205 0.70 2.16 15.81
N ILE A 206 -0.05 2.20 14.71
CA ILE A 206 -0.63 3.44 14.20
C ILE A 206 -2.01 3.73 14.77
N GLY A 207 -2.61 2.84 15.55
CA GLY A 207 -3.98 3.02 16.00
C GLY A 207 -4.55 1.83 16.74
N SER A 208 -5.75 1.96 17.26
CA SER A 208 -6.49 0.84 17.86
C SER A 208 -7.97 1.07 17.63
N LEU A 209 -8.75 0.00 17.44
CA LEU A 209 -10.21 0.03 17.37
C LEU A 209 -10.77 1.04 16.34
N GLY A 210 -10.13 1.14 15.18
CA GLY A 210 -10.60 1.97 14.05
C GLY A 210 -10.23 3.44 14.14
N ARG A 211 -9.33 3.82 15.07
CA ARG A 211 -8.79 5.17 15.19
C ARG A 211 -7.28 5.16 15.11
N ILE A 212 -6.70 6.19 14.48
CA ILE A 212 -5.27 6.46 14.51
C ILE A 212 -4.89 6.87 15.94
N ASN A 213 -3.74 6.44 16.44
CA ASN A 213 -3.18 6.83 17.73
C ASN A 213 -2.69 8.29 17.63
N ASP A 214 -3.64 9.22 17.63
CA ASP A 214 -3.46 10.65 17.41
C ASP A 214 -3.33 11.43 18.72
N LYS A 215 -3.00 10.78 19.85
CA LYS A 215 -2.86 11.38 21.19
C LYS A 215 -1.69 12.40 21.30
N GLY A 216 -1.30 13.05 20.21
CA GLY A 216 -0.35 14.15 20.17
C GLY A 216 1.11 13.73 20.16
N ILE A 217 1.42 12.43 20.18
CA ILE A 217 2.79 11.93 20.13
C ILE A 217 3.18 11.79 18.65
N ALA A 218 3.70 12.88 18.09
CA ALA A 218 4.40 12.88 16.81
C ALA A 218 5.90 13.12 17.07
N PRO A 219 6.80 12.33 16.47
CA PRO A 219 6.54 11.19 15.60
C PRO A 219 6.02 9.96 16.36
N ILE A 220 5.28 9.08 15.67
CA ILE A 220 4.89 7.77 16.21
C ILE A 220 6.18 6.98 16.52
N PRO A 221 6.32 6.42 17.74
CA PRO A 221 7.53 5.70 18.11
C PRO A 221 7.74 4.44 17.28
N VAL A 222 8.99 4.17 16.91
CA VAL A 222 9.39 2.92 16.27
C VAL A 222 9.49 1.84 17.35
N LEU A 223 8.67 0.81 17.24
CA LEU A 223 8.55 -0.28 18.21
C LEU A 223 9.63 -1.34 18.05
N ALA A 224 10.01 -1.62 16.80
CA ALA A 224 11.07 -2.55 16.44
C ALA A 224 11.59 -2.22 15.04
N THR A 225 12.81 -2.66 14.76
CA THR A 225 13.39 -2.57 13.41
C THR A 225 13.98 -3.91 12.99
N ALA A 226 14.03 -4.14 11.68
CA ALA A 226 14.82 -5.21 11.08
C ALA A 226 15.48 -4.69 9.80
N THR A 227 16.64 -5.24 9.46
CA THR A 227 17.40 -4.85 8.26
C THR A 227 17.60 -6.07 7.38
N SER A 228 17.26 -5.96 6.10
CA SER A 228 17.41 -7.05 5.13
C SER A 228 18.88 -7.33 4.81
N GLN A 229 19.12 -8.49 4.22
CA GLN A 229 20.38 -8.70 3.51
C GLN A 229 20.51 -7.72 2.31
N PRO A 230 21.75 -7.40 1.88
CA PRO A 230 21.97 -6.61 0.69
C PRO A 230 21.44 -7.32 -0.56
N PHE A 231 20.80 -6.56 -1.45
CA PHE A 231 20.26 -7.05 -2.71
C PHE A 231 20.68 -6.15 -3.87
N THR A 232 20.76 -6.73 -5.07
CA THR A 232 21.20 -6.00 -6.27
C THR A 232 20.03 -5.55 -7.13
N VAL A 233 19.97 -4.27 -7.43
CA VAL A 233 19.06 -3.70 -8.43
C VAL A 233 19.83 -3.59 -9.75
N TYR A 234 19.38 -4.31 -10.77
CA TYR A 234 20.07 -4.42 -12.05
C TYR A 234 19.50 -3.44 -13.09
N PRO A 235 20.35 -2.90 -13.98
CA PRO A 235 19.89 -2.32 -15.24
C PRO A 235 19.12 -3.34 -16.08
N PRO A 236 18.20 -2.90 -16.96
CA PRO A 236 17.37 -3.81 -17.78
C PRO A 236 18.15 -4.91 -18.50
N LYS A 237 19.28 -4.58 -19.12
CA LYS A 237 20.08 -5.51 -19.91
C LYS A 237 20.78 -6.60 -19.09
N ARG A 238 20.96 -6.38 -17.78
CA ARG A 238 21.67 -7.30 -16.86
C ARG A 238 20.74 -7.98 -15.87
N PHE A 239 19.43 -7.73 -15.94
CA PHE A 239 18.49 -8.29 -14.99
C PHE A 239 18.33 -9.80 -15.21
N PRO A 240 18.64 -10.66 -14.22
CA PRO A 240 18.61 -12.12 -14.37
C PRO A 240 17.18 -12.71 -14.34
N GLY A 241 16.15 -11.87 -14.41
CA GLY A 241 14.76 -12.28 -14.33
C GLY A 241 14.23 -12.39 -12.90
N MET A 242 12.92 -12.62 -12.77
CA MET A 242 12.24 -12.80 -11.49
C MET A 242 12.58 -14.18 -10.89
N ILE A 243 12.54 -14.27 -9.56
CA ILE A 243 12.63 -15.54 -8.83
C ILE A 243 11.22 -16.14 -8.74
N GLU A 244 11.13 -17.46 -8.92
CA GLU A 244 9.88 -18.18 -8.78
C GLU A 244 9.31 -18.06 -7.35
N PRO A 245 7.97 -17.99 -7.17
CA PRO A 245 7.38 -17.90 -5.85
C PRO A 245 7.85 -19.03 -4.92
N SER A 246 8.30 -18.70 -3.72
CA SER A 246 8.65 -19.70 -2.71
C SER A 246 7.43 -20.52 -2.27
N PRO A 247 7.63 -21.67 -1.57
CA PRO A 247 6.54 -22.38 -0.93
C PRO A 247 5.69 -21.48 -0.01
N LEU A 248 6.34 -20.59 0.75
CA LEU A 248 5.68 -19.63 1.62
C LEU A 248 4.85 -18.61 0.83
N ALA A 249 5.38 -18.11 -0.29
CA ALA A 249 4.62 -17.22 -1.17
C ALA A 249 3.36 -17.91 -1.71
N ARG A 250 3.47 -19.16 -2.17
CA ARG A 250 2.30 -19.94 -2.62
C ARG A 250 1.32 -20.20 -1.49
N CYS A 251 1.81 -20.44 -0.27
CA CYS A 251 0.97 -20.58 0.92
C CYS A 251 0.16 -19.31 1.19
N PHE A 252 0.80 -18.14 1.19
CA PHE A 252 0.12 -16.86 1.36
C PHE A 252 -0.85 -16.54 0.22
N SER A 253 -0.52 -16.91 -1.02
CA SER A 253 -1.45 -16.74 -2.15
C SER A 253 -2.76 -17.49 -1.98
N LYS A 254 -2.70 -18.73 -1.44
CA LYS A 254 -3.90 -19.52 -1.13
C LYS A 254 -4.77 -18.88 -0.03
N GLN A 255 -4.19 -17.99 0.78
CA GLN A 255 -4.87 -17.24 1.83
C GLN A 255 -5.32 -15.84 1.38
N GLY A 256 -5.31 -15.56 0.08
CA GLY A 256 -5.84 -14.32 -0.50
C GLY A 256 -4.81 -13.20 -0.72
N ILE A 257 -3.52 -13.44 -0.43
CA ILE A 257 -2.45 -12.48 -0.73
C ILE A 257 -2.19 -12.48 -2.23
N LYS A 258 -2.44 -11.35 -2.90
CA LYS A 258 -2.20 -11.16 -4.33
C LYS A 258 -0.70 -11.12 -4.65
N ILE A 259 -0.09 -12.28 -4.89
CA ILE A 259 1.30 -12.39 -5.34
C ILE A 259 1.29 -12.58 -6.86
N PRO A 260 2.02 -11.77 -7.63
CA PRO A 260 2.09 -11.92 -9.08
C PRO A 260 2.60 -13.33 -9.47
N ALA A 261 1.73 -14.13 -10.09
CA ALA A 261 2.10 -15.43 -10.62
C ALA A 261 2.73 -15.30 -12.00
N ARG A 262 3.79 -16.08 -12.27
CA ARG A 262 4.32 -16.23 -13.63
C ARG A 262 3.39 -17.15 -14.41
N LYS A 263 2.93 -16.73 -15.60
CA LYS A 263 2.41 -17.68 -16.59
C LYS A 263 3.57 -18.55 -17.04
N GLU A 264 3.50 -19.86 -16.83
CA GLU A 264 4.43 -20.81 -17.43
C GLU A 264 4.35 -20.65 -18.95
N ASN A 265 5.36 -20.05 -19.56
CA ASN A 265 5.59 -20.25 -20.99
C ASN A 265 6.16 -21.67 -21.09
N LYS A 266 5.34 -22.62 -21.57
CA LYS A 266 5.80 -23.95 -21.98
C LYS A 266 6.95 -23.73 -22.96
N SER A 267 8.19 -23.90 -22.51
CA SER A 267 9.32 -24.01 -23.42
C SER A 267 9.06 -25.24 -24.28
N SER A 268 8.98 -25.02 -25.59
CA SER A 268 8.93 -26.07 -26.60
C SER A 268 10.05 -27.06 -26.33
N LYS A 269 9.69 -28.29 -25.94
CA LYS A 269 10.61 -29.42 -25.97
C LYS A 269 11.05 -29.62 -27.42
N PHE A 270 12.27 -29.18 -27.75
CA PHE A 270 12.99 -29.74 -28.88
C PHE A 270 13.38 -31.17 -28.47
N SER A 271 12.67 -32.16 -29.00
CA SER A 271 13.14 -33.53 -29.06
C SER A 271 14.27 -33.60 -30.09
N PRO A 272 15.43 -34.19 -29.77
CA PRO A 272 16.41 -34.50 -30.80
C PRO A 272 15.85 -35.61 -31.69
N GLU A 273 15.78 -35.36 -33.00
CA GLU A 273 15.58 -36.41 -34.00
C GLU A 273 16.72 -37.43 -33.88
N GLN A 274 16.35 -38.70 -33.72
CA GLN A 274 17.26 -39.81 -33.90
C GLN A 274 17.43 -40.01 -35.41
N GLU A 275 18.62 -39.73 -35.94
CA GLU A 275 19.03 -40.23 -37.25
C GLU A 275 19.32 -41.73 -37.15
N SER A 276 18.59 -42.49 -37.95
CA SER A 276 18.85 -43.89 -38.31
C SER A 276 19.74 -43.97 -39.54
#